data_AF-A0A917GXY1-F1
#
_entry.id   AF-A0A917GXY1-F1
#
_cell.length_a   1.000
_cell.length_b   1.000
_cell.length_c   1.000
_cell.angle_alpha   90.00
_cell.angle_beta   90.00
_cell.angle_gamma   90.00
#
_symmetry.space_group_name_H-M   'P 1'
#
loop_
_entity.id
_entity.type
_entity.pdbx_description
1 polymer ?
#
loop_
_entity_poly.entity_id
_entity_poly.type
_entity_poly.pdbx_seq_one_letter_code
_entity_poly.pdbx_strand_id
1 'polypeptide(L)'
;MPYVLHFEARTVVLGEPAHLEELDVLLRGAGAETRPTYWHGMRAQDPGAVVNSVGTDLARASFWDRVDAGVFASARWPVDLDGPLYLPAPPAWLQRARAWEYDPVAPALGAAGPGGWLRVPGWAGTENNDAGASVGLLQLTDPETFWVLGSDADLMEVAELGKDLARFRLGFDRLTAYFGPDDRIGCLRLPVICREPLEDELIAHGVDVEPRFWE
;
A
#
# COMPACT_ATOMS: atom_id res chain seq x y z
N MET A 1 -4.63 -2.04 7.39
CA MET A 1 -3.24 -1.59 7.68
C MET A 1 -2.74 -0.81 6.47
N PRO A 2 -1.95 0.27 6.63
CA PRO A 2 -1.66 1.16 5.51
C PRO A 2 -0.79 0.50 4.44
N TYR A 3 -0.98 0.97 3.21
CA TYR A 3 -0.19 0.61 2.03
C TYR A 3 0.72 1.78 1.68
N VAL A 4 2.02 1.54 1.60
CA VAL A 4 3.03 2.49 1.11
C VAL A 4 3.39 2.06 -0.31
N LEU A 5 3.11 2.92 -1.28
CA LEU A 5 3.27 2.63 -2.69
C LEU A 5 4.32 3.55 -3.30
N HIS A 6 5.39 2.98 -3.82
CA HIS A 6 6.47 3.71 -4.50
C HIS A 6 6.34 3.55 -6.02
N PHE A 7 6.19 4.67 -6.73
CA PHE A 7 6.04 4.70 -8.18
C PHE A 7 6.73 5.94 -8.77
N GLU A 8 7.63 5.76 -9.74
CA GLU A 8 8.28 6.83 -10.51
C GLU A 8 8.69 8.06 -9.67
N ALA A 9 9.59 7.84 -8.70
CA ALA A 9 10.09 8.87 -7.78
C ALA A 9 9.02 9.55 -6.89
N ARG A 10 7.85 8.93 -6.76
CA ARG A 10 6.78 9.34 -5.85
C ARG A 10 6.47 8.24 -4.85
N THR A 11 5.95 8.66 -3.71
CA THR A 11 5.43 7.76 -2.68
C THR A 11 4.02 8.19 -2.31
N VAL A 12 3.09 7.24 -2.31
CA VAL A 12 1.70 7.44 -1.87
C VAL A 12 1.42 6.49 -0.73
N VAL A 13 0.88 7.00 0.37
CA VAL A 13 0.43 6.19 1.49
C VAL A 13 -1.09 6.20 1.56
N LEU A 14 -1.68 5.01 1.59
CA LEU A 14 -3.11 4.76 1.76
C LEU A 14 -3.35 4.14 3.12
N GLY A 15 -4.48 4.44 3.77
CA GLY A 15 -4.85 3.78 5.02
C GLY A 15 -5.82 4.59 5.87
N GLU A 16 -5.77 4.36 7.18
CA GLU A 16 -6.65 5.03 8.14
C GLU A 16 -6.40 6.55 8.21
N PRO A 17 -7.45 7.38 8.23
CA PRO A 17 -7.31 8.83 8.19
C PRO A 17 -6.41 9.40 9.29
N ALA A 18 -6.54 8.91 10.53
CA ALA A 18 -5.73 9.38 11.66
C ALA A 18 -4.23 9.08 11.47
N HIS A 19 -3.89 7.93 10.89
CA HIS A 19 -2.50 7.59 10.55
C HIS A 19 -1.96 8.48 9.43
N LEU A 20 -2.79 8.77 8.44
CA LEU A 20 -2.42 9.64 7.32
C LEU A 20 -2.20 11.09 7.77
N GLU A 21 -3.03 11.60 8.67
CA GLU A 21 -2.83 12.93 9.27
C GLU A 21 -1.54 13.01 10.09
N GLU A 22 -1.24 11.99 10.89
CA GLU A 22 0.01 11.91 11.64
C GLU A 22 1.23 11.90 10.70
N LEU A 23 1.17 11.11 9.62
CA LEU A 23 2.22 11.05 8.60
C LEU A 23 2.41 12.39 7.87
N ASP A 24 1.31 13.06 7.51
CA ASP A 24 1.35 14.36 6.84
C ASP A 24 2.08 15.40 7.69
N VAL A 25 1.76 15.46 8.98
CA VAL A 25 2.42 16.36 9.94
C VAL A 25 3.91 16.04 10.07
N LEU A 26 4.25 14.75 10.17
CA LEU A 26 5.61 14.28 10.34
C LEU A 26 6.49 14.60 9.13
N LEU A 27 6.00 14.33 7.91
CA LEU A 27 6.70 14.64 6.67
C LEU A 27 6.87 16.14 6.45
N ARG A 28 5.82 16.94 6.68
CA ARG A 28 5.89 18.41 6.59
C ARG A 28 6.85 19.00 7.61
N GLY A 29 6.86 18.47 8.83
CA GLY A 29 7.83 18.84 9.87
C GLY A 29 9.28 18.59 9.44
N ALA A 30 9.52 17.58 8.60
CA ALA A 30 10.81 17.28 7.98
C ALA A 30 11.12 18.07 6.70
N GLY A 31 10.26 19.02 6.33
CA GLY A 31 10.40 19.85 5.14
C GLY A 31 10.02 19.17 3.82
N ALA A 32 9.29 18.04 3.86
CA ALA A 32 8.75 17.41 2.66
C ALA A 32 7.44 18.08 2.22
N GLU A 33 7.28 18.26 0.90
CA GLU A 33 5.98 18.63 0.33
C GLU A 33 5.08 17.39 0.29
N THR A 34 3.86 17.54 0.80
CA THR A 34 2.85 16.49 0.82
C THR A 34 1.58 16.92 0.10
N ARG A 35 0.90 15.97 -0.53
CA ARG A 35 -0.35 16.15 -1.27
C ARG A 35 -1.40 15.20 -0.70
N PRO A 36 -2.09 15.57 0.38
CA PRO A 36 -3.19 14.77 0.89
C PRO A 36 -4.38 14.82 -0.06
N THR A 37 -5.04 13.68 -0.25
CA THR A 37 -6.34 13.59 -0.93
C THR A 37 -7.42 13.25 0.07
N TYR A 38 -8.67 13.55 -0.26
CA TYR A 38 -9.83 13.33 0.60
C TYR A 38 -10.88 12.50 -0.12
N TRP A 39 -11.72 11.83 0.67
CA TRP A 39 -12.84 11.02 0.16
C TRP A 39 -13.81 11.83 -0.70
N HIS A 40 -14.41 11.18 -1.71
CA HIS A 40 -15.45 11.75 -2.58
C HIS A 40 -15.09 13.10 -3.23
N GLY A 41 -13.81 13.32 -3.53
CA GLY A 41 -13.33 14.57 -4.13
C GLY A 41 -13.44 15.80 -3.21
N MET A 42 -13.66 15.59 -1.90
CA MET A 42 -13.69 16.67 -0.91
C MET A 42 -12.36 17.42 -0.85
N ARG A 43 -12.41 18.61 -0.28
CA ARG A 43 -11.25 19.45 0.03
C ARG A 43 -11.07 19.54 1.53
N ALA A 44 -9.84 19.88 1.96
CA ALA A 44 -9.47 20.01 3.37
C ALA A 44 -10.40 20.92 4.19
N GLN A 45 -11.03 21.92 3.56
CA GLN A 45 -11.91 22.87 4.24
C GLN A 45 -13.37 22.42 4.31
N ASP A 46 -13.73 21.34 3.62
CA ASP A 46 -15.12 20.87 3.57
C ASP A 46 -15.50 20.25 4.93
N PRO A 47 -16.69 20.54 5.47
CA PRO A 47 -17.16 19.92 6.71
C PRO A 47 -17.21 18.40 6.58
N GLY A 48 -16.49 17.69 7.46
CA GLY A 48 -16.42 16.22 7.43
C GLY A 48 -15.44 15.67 6.39
N ALA A 49 -14.55 16.49 5.83
CA ALA A 49 -13.47 16.02 4.99
C ALA A 49 -12.55 15.06 5.76
N VAL A 50 -12.33 13.88 5.20
CA VAL A 50 -11.52 12.82 5.79
C VAL A 50 -10.40 12.46 4.81
N VAL A 51 -9.16 12.45 5.29
CA VAL A 51 -7.99 12.11 4.46
C VAL A 51 -8.07 10.66 3.98
N ASN A 52 -7.79 10.45 2.71
CA ASN A 52 -7.79 9.14 2.04
C ASN A 52 -6.36 8.69 1.68
N SER A 53 -5.50 9.62 1.28
CA SER A 53 -4.10 9.32 0.99
C SER A 53 -3.19 10.50 1.29
N VAL A 54 -1.90 10.22 1.45
CA VAL A 54 -0.83 11.22 1.49
C VAL A 54 0.20 10.89 0.43
N GLY A 55 0.30 11.73 -0.59
CA GLY A 55 1.32 11.63 -1.65
C GLY A 55 2.52 12.55 -1.41
N THR A 56 3.69 12.16 -1.89
CA THR A 56 4.92 12.97 -1.92
C THR A 56 5.70 12.75 -3.22
N ASP A 57 6.46 13.75 -3.66
CA ASP A 57 7.43 13.62 -4.76
C ASP A 57 8.79 13.11 -4.22
N LEU A 58 8.74 12.07 -3.38
CA LEU A 58 9.92 11.40 -2.83
C LEU A 58 9.94 9.94 -3.27
N ALA A 59 11.10 9.49 -3.76
CA ALA A 59 11.38 8.08 -3.97
C ALA A 59 11.52 7.35 -2.62
N ARG A 60 11.44 6.00 -2.64
CA ARG A 60 11.47 5.13 -1.46
C ARG A 60 12.51 5.54 -0.40
N ALA A 61 13.78 5.65 -0.78
CA ALA A 61 14.86 5.97 0.15
C ALA A 61 14.65 7.35 0.79
N SER A 62 14.42 8.37 -0.02
CA SER A 62 14.21 9.74 0.46
C SER A 62 12.92 9.90 1.27
N PHE A 63 11.88 9.12 0.97
CA PHE A 63 10.66 9.10 1.78
C PHE A 63 10.95 8.63 3.21
N TRP A 64 11.63 7.48 3.35
CA TRP A 64 11.96 6.95 4.67
C TRP A 64 12.96 7.81 5.44
N ASP A 65 13.92 8.44 4.74
CA ASP A 65 14.83 9.43 5.35
C ASP A 65 14.07 10.64 5.90
N ARG A 66 13.01 11.11 5.20
CA ARG A 66 12.17 12.21 5.68
C ARG A 66 11.27 11.79 6.83
N VAL A 67 10.79 10.55 6.83
CA VAL A 67 10.08 10.00 7.99
C VAL A 67 11.00 10.02 9.21
N ASP A 68 12.21 9.50 9.08
CA ASP A 68 13.20 9.50 10.16
C ASP A 68 13.52 10.93 10.64
N ALA A 69 13.82 11.84 9.73
CA ALA A 69 14.06 13.25 10.09
C ALA A 69 12.87 13.89 10.82
N GLY A 70 11.62 13.59 10.44
CA GLY A 70 10.42 14.11 11.09
C GLY A 70 10.20 13.55 12.49
N VAL A 71 10.52 12.27 12.68
CA VAL A 71 10.54 11.60 13.99
C VAL A 71 11.54 12.27 14.92
N PHE A 72 12.76 12.53 14.45
CA PHE A 72 13.79 13.20 15.23
C PHE A 72 13.46 14.68 15.52
N ALA A 73 12.88 15.38 14.56
CA ALA A 73 12.48 16.78 14.72
C ALA A 73 11.35 16.98 15.74
N SER A 74 10.45 15.99 15.86
CA SER A 74 9.34 16.01 16.83
C SER A 74 9.71 15.42 18.20
N ALA A 75 10.89 14.79 18.32
CA ALA A 75 11.34 14.14 19.54
C ALA A 75 11.58 15.16 20.67
N ARG A 76 11.07 14.82 21.86
CA ARG A 76 11.42 15.55 23.09
C ARG A 76 12.68 14.94 23.69
N TRP A 77 13.81 15.58 23.43
CA TRP A 77 15.09 15.15 23.96
C TRP A 77 15.14 15.26 25.49
N PRO A 78 15.68 14.26 26.19
CA PRO A 78 15.83 14.32 27.63
C PRO A 78 16.75 15.49 28.00
N VAL A 79 16.38 16.21 29.07
CA VAL A 79 17.19 17.28 29.66
C VAL A 79 18.24 16.76 30.64
N ASP A 80 18.08 15.51 31.10
CA ASP A 80 18.99 14.83 32.01
C ASP A 80 19.76 13.73 31.26
N LEU A 81 21.09 13.72 31.40
CA LEU A 81 21.99 12.81 30.69
C LEU A 81 22.20 11.48 31.41
N ASP A 82 21.75 11.36 32.68
CA ASP A 82 21.96 10.16 33.50
C ASP A 82 20.85 9.10 33.31
N GLY A 83 19.81 9.42 32.54
CA GLY A 83 18.71 8.51 32.21
C GLY A 83 18.94 7.68 30.95
N PRO A 84 18.16 6.58 30.76
CA PRO A 84 18.22 5.81 29.51
C PRO A 84 17.78 6.67 28.31
N LEU A 85 18.62 6.72 27.28
CA LEU A 85 18.29 7.36 26.01
C LEU A 85 17.48 6.41 25.14
N TYR A 86 16.23 6.80 24.86
CA TYR A 86 15.40 6.12 23.85
C TYR A 86 15.49 6.88 22.55
N LEU A 87 15.96 6.22 21.49
CA LEU A 87 15.93 6.80 20.15
C LEU A 87 14.47 6.93 19.70
N PRO A 88 14.07 8.09 19.16
CA PRO A 88 12.74 8.25 18.62
C PRO A 88 12.59 7.32 17.42
N ALA A 89 11.43 6.68 17.29
CA ALA A 89 11.11 5.77 16.20
C ALA A 89 9.79 6.20 15.54
N PRO A 90 9.55 5.84 14.27
CA PRO A 90 8.27 6.12 13.64
C PRO A 90 7.11 5.50 14.40
N PRO A 91 5.87 5.97 14.16
CA PRO A 91 4.69 5.36 14.74
C PRO A 91 4.65 3.85 14.46
N ALA A 92 4.20 3.05 15.44
CA ALA A 92 4.19 1.59 15.34
C ALA A 92 3.36 1.08 14.15
N TRP A 93 2.34 1.82 13.74
CA TRP A 93 1.55 1.50 12.54
C TRP A 93 2.38 1.64 11.25
N LEU A 94 3.29 2.62 11.19
CA LEU A 94 4.12 2.91 10.01
C LEU A 94 5.29 1.92 9.93
N GLN A 95 5.83 1.52 11.08
CA GLN A 95 6.82 0.43 11.16
C GLN A 95 6.26 -0.92 10.67
N ARG A 96 4.94 -1.10 10.73
CA ARG A 96 4.20 -2.27 10.23
C ARG A 96 3.50 -2.00 8.89
N ALA A 97 3.70 -0.83 8.30
CA ALA A 97 3.04 -0.48 7.05
C ALA A 97 3.61 -1.33 5.92
N ARG A 98 2.71 -1.85 5.09
CA ARG A 98 3.09 -2.74 3.99
C ARG A 98 3.53 -1.91 2.81
N ALA A 99 4.68 -2.24 2.22
CA ALA A 99 5.30 -1.42 1.20
C ALA A 99 5.47 -2.19 -0.12
N TRP A 100 5.13 -1.53 -1.23
CA TRP A 100 5.37 -2.02 -2.57
C TRP A 100 6.07 -0.96 -3.42
N GLU A 101 6.89 -1.43 -4.35
CA GLU A 101 7.51 -0.62 -5.38
C GLU A 101 7.13 -1.18 -6.74
N TYR A 102 6.73 -0.30 -7.66
CA TYR A 102 6.43 -0.71 -9.01
C TYR A 102 7.74 -0.99 -9.78
N ASP A 103 7.88 -2.22 -10.25
CA ASP A 103 8.98 -2.64 -11.12
C ASP A 103 8.44 -2.85 -12.55
N PRO A 104 8.84 -2.02 -13.54
CA PRO A 104 8.36 -2.11 -14.91
C PRO A 104 8.83 -3.39 -15.64
N VAL A 105 9.81 -4.11 -15.11
CA VAL A 105 10.33 -5.35 -15.70
C VAL A 105 9.95 -6.60 -14.88
N ALA A 106 9.09 -6.46 -13.88
CA ALA A 106 8.59 -7.60 -13.10
C ALA A 106 8.00 -8.68 -14.03
N PRO A 107 8.47 -9.94 -13.95
CA PRO A 107 7.97 -11.03 -14.77
C PRO A 107 6.48 -11.26 -14.52
N ALA A 108 5.74 -11.50 -15.62
CA ALA A 108 4.30 -11.71 -15.59
C ALA A 108 3.95 -13.16 -16.00
N LEU A 109 3.02 -13.78 -15.29
CA LEU A 109 2.37 -15.03 -15.65
C LEU A 109 0.86 -14.78 -15.82
N GLY A 110 0.41 -14.68 -17.07
CA GLY A 110 -0.98 -14.40 -17.40
C GLY A 110 -1.12 -13.66 -18.73
N ALA A 111 -2.23 -12.93 -18.88
CA ALA A 111 -2.58 -12.25 -20.13
C ALA A 111 -1.88 -10.89 -20.36
N ALA A 112 -1.38 -10.24 -19.29
CA ALA A 112 -0.70 -8.96 -19.40
C ALA A 112 0.82 -9.10 -19.58
N GLY A 113 1.45 -8.03 -20.10
CA GLY A 113 2.91 -7.92 -20.20
C GLY A 113 3.59 -7.64 -18.85
N PRO A 114 4.93 -7.49 -18.84
CA PRO A 114 5.68 -7.21 -17.62
C PRO A 114 5.30 -5.86 -16.99
N GLY A 115 5.61 -5.71 -15.70
CA GLY A 115 5.40 -4.48 -14.94
C GLY A 115 4.41 -4.64 -13.78
N GLY A 116 4.91 -4.80 -12.55
CA GLY A 116 4.09 -5.16 -11.39
C GLY A 116 4.58 -4.55 -10.08
N TRP A 117 3.74 -4.62 -9.04
CA TRP A 117 4.04 -4.14 -7.71
C TRP A 117 4.73 -5.22 -6.89
N LEU A 118 6.00 -4.99 -6.55
CA LEU A 118 6.81 -5.92 -5.79
C LEU A 118 6.92 -5.46 -4.35
N ARG A 119 6.90 -6.39 -3.41
CA ARG A 119 7.06 -6.06 -1.99
C ARG A 119 8.46 -5.54 -1.74
N VAL A 120 8.54 -4.55 -0.86
CA VAL A 120 9.79 -4.04 -0.33
C VAL A 120 9.74 -4.03 1.19
N PRO A 121 10.89 -4.15 1.88
CA PRO A 121 10.93 -4.03 3.32
C PRO A 121 10.35 -2.68 3.78
N GLY A 122 9.69 -2.71 4.94
CA GLY A 122 9.19 -1.51 5.60
C GLY A 122 10.32 -0.64 6.16
N TRP A 123 9.95 0.29 7.04
CA TRP A 123 10.91 1.17 7.69
C TRP A 123 12.03 0.39 8.40
N ALA A 124 13.27 0.85 8.24
CA ALA A 124 14.47 0.20 8.81
C ALA A 124 14.65 -1.28 8.44
N GLY A 125 14.08 -1.74 7.32
CA GLY A 125 14.23 -3.12 6.86
C GLY A 125 13.38 -4.13 7.64
N THR A 126 12.35 -3.68 8.35
CA THR A 126 11.41 -4.59 9.00
C THR A 126 10.65 -5.40 7.94
N GLU A 127 10.84 -6.72 7.96
CA GLU A 127 9.98 -7.64 7.22
C GLU A 127 8.60 -7.62 7.88
N ASN A 128 7.59 -7.16 7.15
CA ASN A 128 6.22 -7.22 7.63
C ASN A 128 5.74 -8.66 7.46
N ASN A 129 5.48 -9.36 8.57
CA ASN A 129 4.75 -10.62 8.50
C ASN A 129 3.28 -10.29 8.20
N ASP A 130 2.92 -10.40 6.92
CA ASP A 130 1.63 -9.96 6.38
C ASP A 130 0.48 -10.95 6.65
N ALA A 131 0.74 -12.09 7.31
CA ALA A 131 -0.27 -13.13 7.55
C ALA A 131 -1.43 -12.61 8.41
N GLY A 132 -2.65 -12.66 7.86
CA GLY A 132 -3.89 -12.24 8.53
C GLY A 132 -4.23 -10.74 8.39
N ALA A 133 -3.50 -9.98 7.56
CA ALA A 133 -3.87 -8.62 7.19
C ALA A 133 -4.87 -8.58 6.02
N SER A 134 -5.65 -7.50 5.91
CA SER A 134 -6.65 -7.33 4.85
C SER A 134 -6.02 -7.32 3.45
N VAL A 135 -6.66 -7.97 2.48
CA VAL A 135 -6.27 -7.97 1.07
C VAL A 135 -6.68 -6.66 0.40
N GLY A 136 -5.74 -5.98 -0.23
CA GLY A 136 -5.97 -4.72 -0.92
C GLY A 136 -6.43 -4.93 -2.34
N LEU A 137 -7.59 -4.39 -2.70
CA LEU A 137 -8.08 -4.31 -4.08
C LEU A 137 -7.96 -2.86 -4.54
N LEU A 138 -6.87 -2.54 -5.25
CA LEU A 138 -6.45 -1.16 -5.47
C LEU A 138 -6.40 -0.80 -6.96
N GLN A 139 -7.12 0.24 -7.34
CA GLN A 139 -6.98 0.85 -8.66
C GLN A 139 -5.88 1.92 -8.62
N LEU A 140 -4.76 1.68 -9.30
CA LEU A 140 -3.53 2.48 -9.13
C LEU A 140 -3.03 3.13 -10.44
N THR A 141 -2.79 2.32 -11.46
CA THR A 141 -2.04 2.74 -12.66
C THR A 141 -2.93 3.07 -13.85
N ASP A 142 -4.09 2.43 -13.95
CA ASP A 142 -5.00 2.58 -15.09
C ASP A 142 -6.47 2.36 -14.67
N PRO A 143 -7.43 2.97 -15.38
CA PRO A 143 -8.86 2.88 -15.04
C PRO A 143 -9.49 1.52 -15.39
N GLU A 144 -8.82 0.69 -16.19
CA GLU A 144 -9.41 -0.56 -16.70
C GLU A 144 -9.02 -1.78 -15.88
N THR A 145 -8.06 -1.65 -14.96
CA THR A 145 -7.55 -2.75 -14.14
C THR A 145 -7.33 -2.32 -12.70
N PHE A 146 -7.28 -3.32 -11.83
CA PHE A 146 -6.91 -3.15 -10.44
C PHE A 146 -5.88 -4.19 -10.03
N TRP A 147 -5.20 -3.89 -8.94
CA TRP A 147 -4.14 -4.68 -8.35
C TRP A 147 -4.64 -5.35 -7.08
N VAL A 148 -4.25 -6.59 -6.88
CA VAL A 148 -4.45 -7.32 -5.62
C VAL A 148 -3.11 -7.34 -4.90
N LEU A 149 -3.09 -6.73 -3.71
CA LEU A 149 -1.94 -6.69 -2.81
C LEU A 149 -2.31 -7.40 -1.51
N GLY A 150 -1.53 -8.39 -1.10
CA GLY A 150 -1.81 -9.21 0.08
C GLY A 150 -0.55 -9.95 0.53
N SER A 151 -0.68 -10.86 1.50
CA SER A 151 0.40 -11.77 1.87
C SER A 151 0.64 -12.85 0.80
N ASP A 152 1.73 -13.62 0.92
CA ASP A 152 2.06 -14.67 -0.07
C ASP A 152 0.95 -15.73 -0.11
N ALA A 153 0.39 -16.06 1.05
CA ALA A 153 -0.72 -16.99 1.18
C ALA A 153 -1.99 -16.41 0.53
N ASP A 154 -2.33 -15.16 0.84
CA ASP A 154 -3.55 -14.53 0.30
C ASP A 154 -3.48 -14.42 -1.23
N LEU A 155 -2.33 -14.02 -1.78
CA LEU A 155 -2.17 -13.89 -3.23
C LEU A 155 -2.25 -15.24 -3.94
N MET A 156 -1.75 -16.31 -3.32
CA MET A 156 -1.94 -17.66 -3.84
C MET A 156 -3.40 -18.09 -3.82
N GLU A 157 -4.11 -17.86 -2.70
CA GLU A 157 -5.53 -18.18 -2.57
C GLU A 157 -6.40 -17.39 -3.57
N VAL A 158 -6.15 -16.08 -3.72
CA VAL A 158 -6.83 -15.23 -4.71
C VAL A 158 -6.54 -15.70 -6.14
N ALA A 159 -5.31 -16.12 -6.43
CA ALA A 159 -4.96 -16.62 -7.76
C ALA A 159 -5.72 -17.93 -8.10
N GLU A 160 -5.85 -18.85 -7.15
CA GLU A 160 -6.65 -20.07 -7.33
C GLU A 160 -8.14 -19.77 -7.47
N LEU A 161 -8.69 -18.89 -6.60
CA LEU A 161 -10.07 -18.42 -6.70
C LEU A 161 -10.34 -17.79 -8.07
N GLY A 162 -9.44 -16.95 -8.57
CA GLY A 162 -9.56 -16.34 -9.89
C GLY A 162 -9.61 -17.36 -11.02
N LYS A 163 -8.82 -18.45 -10.94
CA LYS A 163 -8.88 -19.55 -11.92
C LYS A 163 -10.23 -20.27 -11.90
N ASP A 164 -10.79 -20.49 -10.71
CA ASP A 164 -12.10 -21.10 -10.57
C ASP A 164 -13.21 -20.19 -11.12
N LEU A 165 -13.15 -18.90 -10.82
CA LEU A 165 -14.10 -17.90 -11.31
C LEU A 165 -14.03 -17.70 -12.83
N ALA A 166 -12.87 -17.87 -13.45
CA ALA A 166 -12.70 -17.79 -14.92
C ALA A 166 -13.59 -18.77 -15.70
N ARG A 167 -14.11 -19.82 -15.05
CA ARG A 167 -15.02 -20.79 -15.65
C ARG A 167 -16.45 -20.25 -15.83
N PHE A 168 -16.83 -19.22 -15.07
CA PHE A 168 -18.22 -18.74 -14.99
C PHE A 168 -18.35 -17.21 -15.05
N ARG A 169 -17.28 -16.46 -14.83
CA ARG A 169 -17.25 -14.99 -14.77
C ARG A 169 -16.31 -14.43 -15.82
N LEU A 170 -16.70 -13.29 -16.41
CA LEU A 170 -15.91 -12.61 -17.43
C LEU A 170 -14.67 -11.93 -16.83
N GLY A 171 -13.57 -11.92 -17.59
CA GLY A 171 -12.36 -11.16 -17.30
C GLY A 171 -11.35 -11.88 -16.40
N PHE A 172 -11.77 -12.86 -15.60
CA PHE A 172 -10.87 -13.63 -14.74
C PHE A 172 -9.88 -14.51 -15.51
N ASP A 173 -10.19 -14.84 -16.77
CA ASP A 173 -9.25 -15.46 -17.71
C ASP A 173 -8.04 -14.57 -18.01
N ARG A 174 -8.11 -13.27 -17.68
CA ARG A 174 -7.03 -12.30 -17.86
C ARG A 174 -6.21 -12.05 -16.58
N LEU A 175 -6.44 -12.83 -15.52
CA LEU A 175 -5.64 -12.77 -14.29
C LEU A 175 -4.16 -12.87 -14.63
N THR A 176 -3.36 -11.94 -14.10
CA THR A 176 -1.92 -11.94 -14.28
C THR A 176 -1.23 -11.84 -12.94
N ALA A 177 -0.38 -12.80 -12.63
CA ALA A 177 0.47 -12.78 -11.44
C ALA A 177 1.85 -12.18 -11.79
N TYR A 178 2.41 -11.38 -10.89
CA TYR A 178 3.74 -10.79 -11.05
C TYR A 178 4.66 -11.28 -9.96
N PHE A 179 5.91 -11.59 -10.34
CA PHE A 179 6.86 -12.27 -9.45
C PHE A 179 7.99 -11.33 -9.03
N GLY A 180 8.35 -11.41 -7.76
CA GLY A 180 9.54 -10.77 -7.21
C GLY A 180 10.82 -11.56 -7.49
N PRO A 181 11.99 -11.02 -7.10
CA PRO A 181 13.29 -11.69 -7.24
C PRO A 181 13.43 -12.99 -6.43
N ASP A 182 12.53 -13.24 -5.49
CA ASP A 182 12.46 -14.40 -4.62
C ASP A 182 11.51 -15.50 -5.15
N ASP A 183 11.08 -15.39 -6.40
CA ASP A 183 10.12 -16.27 -7.08
C ASP A 183 8.74 -16.34 -6.39
N ARG A 184 8.39 -15.34 -5.58
CA ARG A 184 7.07 -15.22 -4.94
C ARG A 184 6.17 -14.25 -5.69
N ILE A 185 4.85 -14.47 -5.58
CA ILE A 185 3.87 -13.55 -6.14
C ILE A 185 3.91 -12.24 -5.34
N GLY A 186 4.32 -11.15 -5.98
CA GLY A 186 4.34 -9.80 -5.39
C GLY A 186 2.96 -9.14 -5.42
N CYS A 187 2.22 -9.36 -6.52
CA CYS A 187 0.86 -8.86 -6.72
C CYS A 187 0.13 -9.64 -7.82
N LEU A 188 -1.18 -9.48 -7.87
CA LEU A 188 -2.01 -9.88 -9.03
C LEU A 188 -2.59 -8.65 -9.72
N ARG A 189 -2.94 -8.79 -11.00
CA ARG A 189 -3.69 -7.79 -11.77
C ARG A 189 -4.89 -8.44 -12.44
N LEU A 190 -6.03 -7.75 -12.37
CA LEU A 190 -7.29 -8.15 -12.96
C LEU A 190 -8.00 -6.94 -13.62
N PRO A 191 -8.80 -7.17 -14.68
CA PRO A 191 -9.69 -6.14 -15.22
C PRO A 191 -10.72 -5.67 -14.19
N VAL A 192 -11.13 -4.39 -14.23
CA VAL A 192 -12.05 -3.78 -13.25
C VAL A 192 -13.41 -4.46 -13.16
N ILE A 193 -13.88 -5.09 -14.26
CA ILE A 193 -15.11 -5.90 -14.28
C ILE A 193 -15.07 -7.08 -13.29
N CYS A 194 -13.88 -7.53 -12.90
CA CYS A 194 -13.68 -8.61 -11.93
C CYS A 194 -13.78 -8.14 -10.47
N ARG A 195 -13.86 -6.83 -10.20
CA ARG A 195 -13.86 -6.26 -8.85
C ARG A 195 -14.95 -6.86 -7.97
N GLU A 196 -16.22 -6.61 -8.33
CA GLU A 196 -17.36 -6.98 -7.48
C GLU A 196 -17.44 -8.49 -7.27
N PRO A 197 -17.33 -9.35 -8.31
CA PRO A 197 -17.34 -10.79 -8.08
C PRO A 197 -16.18 -11.29 -7.23
N LEU A 198 -14.99 -10.68 -7.33
CA LEU A 198 -13.86 -11.09 -6.49
C LEU A 198 -14.07 -10.67 -5.04
N GLU A 199 -14.50 -9.43 -4.81
CA GLU A 199 -14.77 -8.90 -3.48
C GLU A 199 -15.83 -9.72 -2.75
N ASP A 200 -16.94 -10.03 -3.42
CA ASP A 200 -18.02 -10.85 -2.85
C ASP A 200 -17.53 -12.23 -2.40
N GLU A 201 -16.73 -12.90 -3.23
CA GLU A 201 -16.20 -14.24 -2.91
C GLU A 201 -15.18 -14.17 -1.77
N LEU A 202 -14.27 -13.19 -1.78
CA LEU A 202 -13.31 -13.01 -0.68
C LEU A 202 -14.02 -12.79 0.66
N ILE A 203 -15.06 -11.95 0.68
CA ILE A 203 -15.89 -11.72 1.86
C ILE A 203 -16.62 -13.01 2.28
N ALA A 204 -17.18 -13.76 1.33
CA ALA A 204 -17.85 -15.04 1.61
C ALA A 204 -16.89 -16.09 2.21
N HIS A 205 -15.61 -16.03 1.84
CA HIS A 205 -14.53 -16.85 2.39
C HIS A 205 -13.96 -16.31 3.72
N GLY A 206 -14.48 -15.19 4.24
CA GLY A 206 -14.05 -14.58 5.50
C GLY A 206 -12.71 -13.83 5.40
N VAL A 207 -12.27 -13.51 4.18
CA VAL A 207 -11.09 -12.67 3.93
C VAL A 207 -11.48 -11.22 4.15
N ASP A 208 -10.71 -10.50 4.97
CA ASP A 208 -10.88 -9.05 5.12
C ASP A 208 -10.33 -8.33 3.89
N VAL A 209 -11.09 -7.40 3.32
CA VAL A 209 -10.77 -6.74 2.05
C VAL A 209 -10.76 -5.23 2.23
N GLU A 210 -9.74 -4.57 1.67
CA GLU A 210 -9.63 -3.11 1.65
C GLU A 210 -9.69 -2.60 0.20
N PRO A 211 -10.89 -2.28 -0.32
CA PRO A 211 -11.06 -1.77 -1.68
C PRO A 211 -10.75 -0.27 -1.76
N ARG A 212 -9.99 0.13 -2.79
CA ARG A 212 -9.69 1.53 -3.12
C ARG A 212 -9.77 1.73 -4.64
N PHE A 213 -10.90 2.21 -5.11
CA PHE A 213 -11.19 2.43 -6.54
C PHE A 213 -11.42 3.90 -6.82
N TRP A 214 -11.25 4.31 -8.09
CA TRP A 214 -11.53 5.67 -8.54
C TRP A 214 -13.06 5.78 -8.70
N GLU A 215 -13.73 6.42 -7.75
CA GLU A 215 -15.16 6.76 -7.84
C GLU A 215 -15.42 7.94 -8.78
#